data_AF-A0A8S1CV03-F1
#
_entry.id   AF-A0A8S1CV03-F1
#
_cell.length_a   1.000
_cell.length_b   1.000
_cell.length_c   1.000
_cell.angle_alpha   90.00
_cell.angle_beta   90.00
_cell.angle_gamma   90.00
#
_symmetry.space_group_name_H-M   'P 1'
#
loop_
_entity.id
_entity.type
_entity.pdbx_description
1 polymer ?
#
loop_
_entity_poly.entity_id
_entity_poly.type
_entity_poly.pdbx_seq_one_letter_code
_entity_poly.pdbx_strand_id
1 'polypeptide(L)'
;MADPSAVYRQQLEQVENALAVSTDEATRAQLQELAANLKELIGLTELENKEKHDAKEKQDAEWMLFQSEVGSGWSEGDKCRAPFPTCTGLHNAMISRLTVEEDCATVVFVQPLVQQMRMCPHHLNDRCRFENRCRYSHGQKVPLAQLQPFLEPDFGIVTIGAVVLAAGDDKLWRRAKVTEVETSSVCHLSFEHSGVETQAPMANVWPLEAANEAYEDSSSDDDDSDDEMARMQASVVQRVLNVGCANELGAWERHTRGIGSKLMASMGYVTGAGLGRRQEGRVEPVEATVLPAGKSLDECMRLKEEAGDDDLFSAERRERKLERRRLKREQHKAVAAEKKRSSGDMFSFLNRHLVSESKKPEVSVAEGLATELNVRGFQLEERIKRAAKEEAHLAQAASRGVGQAVAKKLEAKRQELELLKREEKRVKGEQTRREERKKMSVF
;
A
#
# COMPACT_ATOMS: atom_id res chain seq x y z
N MET A 1 28.12 30.30 -3.29
CA MET A 1 28.11 31.71 -3.75
C MET A 1 29.56 32.12 -3.90
N ALA A 2 29.94 32.77 -5.01
CA ALA A 2 31.32 33.21 -5.21
C ALA A 2 31.70 34.25 -4.15
N ASP A 3 32.86 34.11 -3.53
CA ASP A 3 33.39 35.06 -2.53
C ASP A 3 33.56 36.44 -3.20
N PRO A 4 32.81 37.47 -2.78
CA PRO A 4 32.90 38.81 -3.36
C PRO A 4 34.33 39.37 -3.30
N SER A 5 35.11 39.00 -2.28
CA SER A 5 36.51 39.46 -2.14
C SER A 5 37.41 38.94 -3.27
N ALA A 6 37.12 37.74 -3.80
CA ALA A 6 37.89 37.16 -4.90
C ALA A 6 37.70 37.95 -6.21
N VAL A 7 36.49 38.47 -6.45
CA VAL A 7 36.18 39.30 -7.62
C VAL A 7 36.90 40.64 -7.53
N TYR A 8 36.91 41.27 -6.36
CA TYR A 8 37.61 42.54 -6.15
C TYR A 8 39.13 42.40 -6.28
N ARG A 9 39.72 41.28 -5.83
CA ARG A 9 41.15 40.99 -6.04
C ARG A 9 41.49 40.86 -7.53
N GLN A 10 40.63 40.19 -8.31
CA GLN A 10 40.83 40.07 -9.76
C GLN A 10 40.71 41.42 -10.48
N GLN A 11 39.78 42.27 -10.07
CA GLN A 11 39.64 43.63 -10.60
C GLN A 11 40.85 44.51 -10.23
N LEU A 12 41.39 44.37 -9.02
CA LEU A 12 42.59 45.08 -8.59
C LEU A 12 43.80 44.70 -9.45
N GLU A 13 43.99 43.41 -9.74
CA GLU A 13 45.06 42.92 -10.61
C GLU A 13 44.93 43.50 -12.04
N GLN A 14 43.71 43.61 -12.57
CA GLN A 14 43.46 44.25 -13.87
C GLN A 14 43.81 45.74 -13.88
N VAL A 15 43.49 46.46 -12.79
CA VAL A 15 43.80 47.89 -12.63
C VAL A 15 45.31 48.12 -12.46
N GLU A 16 46.00 47.26 -11.70
CA GLU A 16 47.46 47.32 -11.53
C GLU A 16 48.20 47.02 -12.84
N ASN A 17 47.69 46.07 -13.65
CA ASN A 17 48.19 45.82 -14.99
C ASN A 17 47.96 47.01 -15.94
N ALA A 18 46.81 47.68 -15.86
CA ALA A 18 46.52 48.88 -16.65
C ALA A 18 47.42 50.07 -16.27
N LEU A 19 47.75 50.21 -14.98
CA LEU A 19 48.71 51.20 -14.46
C LEU A 19 50.14 50.99 -14.96
N ALA A 20 50.53 49.75 -15.29
CA ALA A 20 51.84 49.45 -15.83
C ALA A 20 51.98 49.85 -17.31
N VAL A 21 50.87 49.93 -18.03
CA VAL A 21 50.83 50.19 -19.49
C VAL A 21 50.49 51.65 -19.82
N SER A 22 49.79 52.38 -18.94
CA SER A 22 49.38 53.76 -19.23
C SER A 22 50.52 54.79 -19.07
N THR A 23 50.61 55.73 -20.02
CA THR A 23 51.63 56.79 -20.07
C THR A 23 51.06 58.19 -19.82
N ASP A 24 49.74 58.33 -19.70
CA ASP A 24 49.03 59.60 -19.46
C ASP A 24 48.79 59.83 -17.95
N GLU A 25 49.32 60.94 -17.43
CA GLU A 25 49.37 61.28 -16.00
C GLU A 25 47.96 61.38 -15.38
N ALA A 26 46.99 61.92 -16.13
CA ALA A 26 45.61 62.07 -15.64
C ALA A 26 44.92 60.71 -15.47
N THR A 27 45.13 59.79 -16.42
CA THR A 27 44.57 58.42 -16.35
C THR A 27 45.24 57.59 -15.25
N ARG A 28 46.54 57.81 -15.03
CA ARG A 28 47.30 57.13 -13.98
C ARG A 28 46.82 57.52 -12.59
N ALA A 29 46.53 58.80 -12.37
CA ALA A 29 45.97 59.28 -11.11
C ALA A 29 44.59 58.64 -10.79
N GLN A 30 43.70 58.56 -11.80
CA GLN A 30 42.38 57.92 -11.65
C GLN A 30 42.48 56.42 -11.35
N LEU A 31 43.40 55.72 -12.02
CA LEU A 31 43.62 54.28 -11.78
C LEU A 31 44.27 54.01 -10.42
N GLN A 32 45.12 54.91 -9.92
CA GLN A 32 45.68 54.83 -8.56
C GLN A 32 44.60 55.02 -7.49
N GLU A 33 43.69 55.97 -7.69
CA GLU A 33 42.54 56.18 -6.80
C GLU A 33 41.60 54.96 -6.81
N LEU A 34 41.31 54.40 -7.99
CA LEU A 34 40.51 53.18 -8.11
C LEU A 34 41.17 51.98 -7.41
N ALA A 35 42.49 51.83 -7.53
CA ALA A 35 43.23 50.77 -6.85
C ALA A 35 43.21 50.92 -5.32
N ALA A 36 43.27 52.16 -4.80
CA ALA A 36 43.14 52.43 -3.37
C ALA A 36 41.75 52.04 -2.85
N ASN A 37 40.69 52.44 -3.57
CA ASN A 37 39.31 52.12 -3.22
C ASN A 37 39.04 50.60 -3.25
N LEU A 38 39.59 49.88 -4.23
CA LEU A 38 39.46 48.42 -4.30
C LEU A 38 40.16 47.71 -3.13
N LYS A 39 41.34 48.20 -2.69
CA LYS A 39 42.04 47.66 -1.52
C LYS A 39 41.25 47.85 -0.23
N GLU A 40 40.60 49.00 -0.07
CA GLU A 40 39.73 49.27 1.08
C GLU A 40 38.48 48.36 1.07
N LEU A 41 37.83 48.19 -0.08
CA LEU A 41 36.67 47.31 -0.23
C LEU A 41 36.99 45.84 0.07
N ILE A 42 38.17 45.36 -0.33
CA ILE A 42 38.65 44.01 0.02
C ILE A 42 38.80 43.89 1.54
N GLY A 43 39.42 44.87 2.21
CA GLY A 43 39.58 44.87 3.66
C GLY A 43 38.23 44.86 4.40
N LEU A 44 37.28 45.68 3.97
CA LEU A 44 35.94 45.75 4.58
C LEU A 44 35.15 44.44 4.39
N THR A 45 35.22 43.84 3.21
CA THR A 45 34.51 42.57 2.93
C THR A 45 35.12 41.37 3.64
N GLU A 46 36.44 41.34 3.82
CA GLU A 46 37.12 40.31 4.62
C GLU A 46 36.75 40.42 6.11
N LEU A 47 36.66 41.63 6.65
CA LEU A 47 36.21 41.87 8.03
C LEU A 47 34.76 41.45 8.22
N GLU A 48 33.86 41.83 7.30
CA GLU A 48 32.46 41.44 7.36
C GLU A 48 32.28 39.91 7.26
N ASN A 49 33.04 39.25 6.39
CA ASN A 49 33.02 37.78 6.26
C ASN A 49 33.55 37.10 7.54
N LYS A 50 34.58 37.67 8.18
CA LYS A 50 35.10 37.17 9.44
C LYS A 50 34.08 37.31 10.58
N GLU A 51 33.42 38.45 10.69
CA GLU A 51 32.34 38.66 11.67
C GLU A 51 31.16 37.69 11.45
N LYS A 52 30.78 37.45 10.19
CA LYS A 52 29.76 36.45 9.84
C LYS A 52 30.19 35.02 10.20
N HIS A 53 31.44 34.67 9.98
CA HIS A 53 31.98 33.36 10.34
C HIS A 53 32.02 33.16 11.85
N ASP A 54 32.51 34.14 12.60
CA ASP A 54 32.59 34.11 14.07
C ASP A 54 31.20 34.07 14.71
N ALA A 55 30.22 34.78 14.14
CA ALA A 55 28.83 34.72 14.57
C ALA A 55 28.21 33.34 14.31
N LYS A 56 28.54 32.72 13.17
CA LYS A 56 28.07 31.39 12.81
C LYS A 56 28.67 30.31 13.71
N GLU A 57 29.98 30.36 13.98
CA GLU A 57 30.62 29.42 14.92
C GLU A 57 30.03 29.51 16.32
N LYS A 58 29.73 30.73 16.81
CA LYS A 58 29.05 30.90 18.10
C LYS A 58 27.64 30.31 18.09
N GLN A 59 26.89 30.55 17.02
CA GLN A 59 25.54 30.02 16.87
C GLN A 59 25.54 28.49 16.79
N ASP A 60 26.47 27.90 16.05
CA ASP A 60 26.64 26.45 15.92
C ASP A 60 27.08 25.82 17.26
N ALA A 61 27.94 26.49 18.02
CA ALA A 61 28.36 26.05 19.35
C ALA A 61 27.22 26.12 20.39
N GLU A 62 26.43 27.19 20.40
CA GLU A 62 25.23 27.31 21.24
C GLU A 62 24.19 26.25 20.86
N TRP A 63 24.02 25.97 19.57
CA TRP A 63 23.11 24.92 19.08
C TRP A 63 23.54 23.51 19.50
N MET A 64 24.85 23.21 19.48
CA MET A 64 25.37 21.93 19.98
C MET A 64 25.20 21.78 21.49
N LEU A 65 25.44 22.86 22.25
CA LEU A 65 25.22 22.86 23.70
C LEU A 65 23.74 22.61 24.02
N PHE A 66 22.83 23.29 23.33
CA PHE A 66 21.39 23.06 23.44
C PHE A 66 21.01 21.61 23.12
N GLN A 67 21.49 21.03 22.01
CA GLN A 67 21.22 19.62 21.70
C GLN A 67 21.73 18.65 22.78
N SER A 68 22.86 18.96 23.42
CA SER A 68 23.40 18.13 24.51
C SER A 68 22.63 18.26 25.82
N GLU A 69 22.03 19.42 26.08
CA GLU A 69 21.30 19.72 27.32
C GLU A 69 19.83 19.25 27.27
N VAL A 70 19.26 19.11 26.06
CA VAL A 70 17.87 18.70 25.82
C VAL A 70 17.71 17.16 25.81
N GLY A 71 18.80 16.40 25.93
CA GLY A 71 18.75 14.94 25.78
C GLY A 71 18.21 14.53 24.41
N SER A 72 17.83 13.27 24.23
CA SER A 72 17.35 12.69 22.96
C SER A 72 16.07 13.32 22.37
N GLY A 73 15.63 14.49 22.86
CA GLY A 73 14.48 15.25 22.34
C GLY A 73 13.13 14.63 22.68
N TRP A 74 13.13 13.53 23.43
CA TRP A 74 11.93 12.76 23.78
C TRP A 74 11.60 12.91 25.26
N SER A 75 10.34 13.19 25.54
CA SER A 75 9.76 13.31 26.89
C SER A 75 8.61 12.31 27.09
N GLU A 76 8.26 12.07 28.35
CA GLU A 76 7.11 11.22 28.68
C GLU A 76 5.81 11.87 28.19
N GLY A 77 4.99 11.10 27.47
CA GLY A 77 3.77 11.59 26.82
C GLY A 77 3.95 11.96 25.35
N ASP A 78 5.19 12.02 24.84
CA ASP A 78 5.42 12.32 23.43
C ASP A 78 4.90 11.21 22.52
N LYS A 79 4.31 11.63 21.41
CA LYS A 79 3.86 10.73 20.35
C LYS A 79 5.05 10.38 19.45
N CYS A 80 5.20 9.10 19.17
CA CYS A 80 6.31 8.59 18.38
C CYS A 80 5.86 7.44 17.47
N ARG A 81 6.78 6.90 16.69
CA ARG A 81 6.65 5.64 15.97
C ARG A 81 7.68 4.66 16.49
N ALA A 82 7.25 3.42 16.69
CA ALA A 82 8.09 2.38 17.26
C ALA A 82 7.86 1.04 16.57
N PRO A 83 8.90 0.18 16.49
CA PRO A 83 8.78 -1.17 15.96
C PRO A 83 8.09 -2.08 16.98
N PHE A 84 7.36 -3.08 16.51
CA PHE A 84 6.78 -4.11 17.35
C PHE A 84 7.33 -5.50 16.96
N PRO A 85 7.76 -6.36 17.90
CA PRO A 85 8.47 -7.60 17.55
C PRO A 85 7.69 -8.58 16.66
N THR A 86 6.35 -8.58 16.76
CA THR A 86 5.48 -9.52 16.04
C THR A 86 4.86 -8.93 14.78
N CYS A 87 4.98 -7.62 14.56
CA CYS A 87 4.39 -6.93 13.40
C CYS A 87 5.50 -6.24 12.62
N THR A 88 5.53 -6.46 11.30
CA THR A 88 6.52 -5.83 10.44
C THR A 88 6.21 -4.35 10.26
N GLY A 89 7.19 -3.49 10.50
CA GLY A 89 7.08 -2.04 10.30
C GLY A 89 7.06 -1.24 11.60
N LEU A 90 6.86 0.07 11.44
CA LEU A 90 6.83 1.04 12.53
C LEU A 90 5.39 1.51 12.74
N HIS A 91 4.93 1.46 13.98
CA HIS A 91 3.56 1.78 14.36
C HIS A 91 3.51 3.02 15.24
N ASN A 92 2.44 3.80 15.11
CA ASN A 92 2.20 4.96 15.94
C ASN A 92 2.01 4.55 17.40
N ALA A 93 2.77 5.20 18.26
CA ALA A 93 2.90 4.93 19.68
C ALA A 93 3.04 6.22 20.48
N MET A 94 3.04 6.09 21.80
CA MET A 94 3.26 7.15 22.75
C MET A 94 4.25 6.67 23.81
N ILE A 95 5.16 7.54 24.22
CA ILE A 95 6.13 7.25 25.28
C ILE A 95 5.41 7.28 26.62
N SER A 96 5.31 6.12 27.28
CA SER A 96 4.72 6.01 28.62
C SER A 96 5.73 6.24 29.72
N ARG A 97 6.99 5.82 29.51
CA ARG A 97 8.07 6.00 30.49
C ARG A 97 9.40 6.11 29.77
N LEU A 98 10.24 7.05 30.18
CA LEU A 98 11.60 7.22 29.66
C LEU A 98 12.60 6.66 30.68
N THR A 99 13.56 5.85 30.23
CA THR A 99 14.63 5.32 31.08
C THR A 99 15.97 5.83 30.56
N VAL A 100 16.43 6.94 31.13
CA VAL A 100 17.65 7.66 30.71
C VAL A 100 18.91 6.80 30.89
N GLU A 101 18.96 5.99 31.95
CA GLU A 101 20.11 5.13 32.26
C GLU A 101 20.39 4.06 31.20
N GLU A 102 19.34 3.58 30.51
CA GLU A 102 19.43 2.51 29.53
C GLU A 102 19.23 3.00 28.10
N ASP A 103 19.07 4.31 27.89
CA ASP A 103 18.73 4.94 26.61
C ASP A 103 17.51 4.29 25.92
N CYS A 104 16.50 3.95 26.73
CA CYS A 104 15.32 3.21 26.31
C CYS A 104 14.03 3.95 26.70
N ALA A 105 13.01 3.85 25.84
CA ALA A 105 11.66 4.26 26.15
C ALA A 105 10.73 3.05 26.24
N THR A 106 9.78 3.09 27.18
CA THR A 106 8.63 2.19 27.19
C THR A 106 7.50 2.86 26.44
N VAL A 107 7.12 2.29 25.30
CA VAL A 107 6.11 2.85 24.39
C VAL A 107 4.83 2.05 24.41
N VAL A 108 3.72 2.75 24.18
CA VAL A 108 2.38 2.18 24.07
C VAL A 108 1.82 2.50 22.70
N PHE A 109 1.32 1.49 21.99
CA PHE A 109 0.79 1.66 20.65
C PHE A 109 -0.60 2.29 20.67
N VAL A 110 -0.78 3.36 19.88
CA VAL A 110 -2.06 4.06 19.71
C VAL A 110 -3.06 3.17 18.97
N GLN A 111 -2.55 2.37 18.03
CA GLN A 111 -3.35 1.54 17.14
C GLN A 111 -2.98 0.07 17.31
N PRO A 112 -3.55 -0.63 18.30
CA PRO A 112 -3.26 -2.05 18.51
C PRO A 112 -3.82 -2.89 17.37
N LEU A 113 -2.93 -3.52 16.60
CA LEU A 113 -3.30 -4.49 15.55
C LEU A 113 -3.50 -5.90 16.12
N VAL A 114 -2.73 -6.23 17.17
CA VAL A 114 -2.80 -7.51 17.87
C VAL A 114 -3.10 -7.32 19.35
N GLN A 115 -3.62 -8.37 20.01
CA GLN A 115 -3.99 -8.30 21.42
C GLN A 115 -2.83 -7.93 22.34
N GLN A 116 -1.60 -8.30 21.98
CA GLN A 116 -0.37 -8.02 22.72
C GLN A 116 0.09 -6.56 22.60
N MET A 117 -0.44 -5.79 21.64
CA MET A 117 -0.21 -4.33 21.55
C MET A 117 -1.19 -3.55 22.41
N ARG A 118 -2.32 -4.17 22.78
CA ARG A 118 -3.40 -3.50 23.50
C ARG A 118 -2.98 -3.26 24.95
N MET A 119 -2.98 -2.00 25.38
CA MET A 119 -2.64 -1.67 26.76
C MET A 119 -3.57 -2.33 27.78
N CYS A 120 -2.99 -2.85 28.86
CA CYS A 120 -3.74 -3.43 29.97
C CYS A 120 -4.43 -2.33 30.79
N PRO A 121 -5.78 -2.32 30.88
CA PRO A 121 -6.49 -1.31 31.68
C PRO A 121 -6.12 -1.36 33.16
N HIS A 122 -5.81 -2.55 33.70
CA HIS A 122 -5.39 -2.70 35.09
C HIS A 122 -3.97 -2.22 35.33
N HIS A 123 -3.08 -2.32 34.33
CA HIS A 123 -1.72 -1.79 34.44
C HIS A 123 -1.71 -0.26 34.45
N LEU A 124 -2.55 0.36 33.62
CA LEU A 124 -2.72 1.81 33.60
C LEU A 124 -3.21 2.37 34.96
N ASN A 125 -3.84 1.53 35.78
CA ASN A 125 -4.32 1.87 37.11
C ASN A 125 -3.45 1.30 38.24
N ASP A 126 -2.24 0.79 37.93
CA ASP A 126 -1.31 0.16 38.89
C ASP A 126 -1.92 -1.00 39.70
N ARG A 127 -2.94 -1.67 39.15
CA ARG A 127 -3.69 -2.78 39.77
C ARG A 127 -3.42 -4.13 39.11
N CYS A 128 -2.53 -4.19 38.12
CA CYS A 128 -2.21 -5.44 37.44
C CYS A 128 -1.25 -6.30 38.27
N ARG A 129 -1.64 -7.55 38.54
CA ARG A 129 -0.83 -8.53 39.30
C ARG A 129 0.02 -9.44 38.40
N PHE A 130 -0.21 -9.36 37.09
CA PHE A 130 0.42 -10.21 36.10
C PHE A 130 1.35 -9.30 35.32
N GLU A 131 2.60 -9.12 35.75
CA GLU A 131 3.60 -8.27 35.08
C GLU A 131 3.88 -8.76 33.64
N ASN A 132 4.88 -9.61 33.46
CA ASN A 132 5.29 -10.12 32.15
C ASN A 132 4.41 -11.26 31.61
N ARG A 133 3.42 -11.71 32.40
CA ARG A 133 2.47 -12.79 32.02
C ARG A 133 1.06 -12.27 31.76
N CYS A 134 0.90 -10.95 31.64
CA CYS A 134 -0.39 -10.37 31.31
C CYS A 134 -0.83 -10.75 29.90
N ARG A 135 -2.14 -10.90 29.69
CA ARG A 135 -2.72 -11.09 28.36
C ARG A 135 -2.63 -9.82 27.50
N TYR A 136 -2.49 -8.67 28.14
CA TYR A 136 -2.45 -7.34 27.52
C TYR A 136 -1.08 -6.70 27.71
N SER A 137 -0.74 -5.72 26.87
CA SER A 137 0.54 -5.02 26.91
C SER A 137 0.70 -4.17 28.17
N HIS A 138 1.90 -4.17 28.75
CA HIS A 138 2.37 -3.19 29.74
C HIS A 138 3.26 -2.11 29.10
N GLY A 139 3.29 -2.06 27.76
CA GLY A 139 4.25 -1.25 27.00
C GLY A 139 5.41 -2.08 26.50
N GLN A 140 5.99 -1.63 25.38
CA GLN A 140 7.14 -2.26 24.73
C GLN A 140 8.37 -1.42 25.02
N LYS A 141 9.44 -2.04 25.52
CA LYS A 141 10.74 -1.37 25.67
C LYS A 141 11.42 -1.28 24.29
N VAL A 142 11.79 -0.06 23.90
CA VAL A 142 12.41 0.25 22.60
C VAL A 142 13.57 1.24 22.83
N PRO A 143 14.75 1.01 22.23
CA PRO A 143 15.85 1.98 22.29
C PRO A 143 15.46 3.33 21.68
N LEU A 144 15.91 4.45 22.26
CA LEU A 144 15.57 5.79 21.77
C LEU A 144 16.01 6.00 20.31
N ALA A 145 17.12 5.39 19.89
CA ALA A 145 17.61 5.41 18.51
C ALA A 145 16.66 4.76 17.47
N GLN A 146 15.71 3.91 17.90
CA GLN A 146 14.73 3.26 17.02
C GLN A 146 13.40 4.02 16.95
N LEU A 147 13.22 5.06 17.76
CA LEU A 147 12.03 5.90 17.71
C LEU A 147 12.07 6.83 16.50
N GLN A 148 10.91 7.01 15.89
CA GLN A 148 10.71 7.99 14.82
C GLN A 148 9.61 8.99 15.21
N PRO A 149 9.55 10.17 14.56
CA PRO A 149 8.44 11.10 14.72
C PRO A 149 7.09 10.44 14.44
N PHE A 150 6.06 10.91 15.16
CA PHE A 150 4.68 10.47 14.94
C PHE A 150 4.22 10.83 13.53
N LEU A 151 3.56 9.91 12.85
CA LEU A 151 2.95 10.18 11.54
C LEU A 151 1.51 10.64 11.75
N GLU A 152 1.24 11.91 11.47
CA GLU A 152 -0.12 12.44 11.44
C GLU A 152 -0.82 12.01 10.14
N PRO A 153 -2.05 11.47 10.23
CA PRO A 153 -2.74 11.00 9.04
C PRO A 153 -3.39 12.15 8.29
N ASP A 154 -3.35 12.10 6.96
CA ASP A 154 -4.16 13.00 6.14
C ASP A 154 -5.58 12.45 5.98
N PHE A 155 -6.53 13.09 6.65
CA PHE A 155 -7.95 12.74 6.55
C PHE A 155 -8.59 13.16 5.22
N GLY A 156 -7.92 13.96 4.38
CA GLY A 156 -8.39 14.31 3.04
C GLY A 156 -8.54 13.10 2.11
N ILE A 157 -7.84 12.01 2.39
CA ILE A 157 -7.86 10.76 1.60
C ILE A 157 -9.14 9.94 1.86
N VAL A 158 -9.85 10.20 2.97
CA VAL A 158 -11.00 9.40 3.41
C VAL A 158 -12.24 9.76 2.59
N THR A 159 -12.39 9.10 1.45
CA THR A 159 -13.54 9.19 0.55
C THR A 159 -14.30 7.86 0.47
N ILE A 160 -15.48 7.86 -0.14
CA ILE A 160 -16.25 6.63 -0.37
C ILE A 160 -15.39 5.66 -1.19
N GLY A 161 -15.18 4.46 -0.65
CA GLY A 161 -14.35 3.43 -1.24
C GLY A 161 -12.88 3.44 -0.79
N ALA A 162 -12.44 4.42 0.00
CA ALA A 162 -11.10 4.46 0.55
C ALA A 162 -10.85 3.29 1.53
N VAL A 163 -9.63 2.77 1.53
CA VAL A 163 -9.18 1.73 2.46
C VAL A 163 -8.60 2.40 3.70
N VAL A 164 -9.10 2.01 4.87
CA VAL A 164 -8.74 2.61 6.16
C VAL A 164 -8.49 1.52 7.20
N LEU A 165 -7.74 1.83 8.25
CA LEU A 165 -7.74 1.03 9.48
C LEU A 165 -8.84 1.56 10.39
N ALA A 166 -9.68 0.69 10.91
CA ALA A 166 -10.77 1.05 11.81
C ALA A 166 -10.75 0.20 13.08
N ALA A 167 -11.08 0.80 14.22
CA ALA A 167 -11.18 0.09 15.49
C ALA A 167 -12.49 -0.72 15.55
N GLY A 168 -12.38 -2.04 15.73
CA GLY A 168 -13.51 -2.93 15.98
C GLY A 168 -13.98 -2.94 17.44
N ASP A 169 -15.03 -3.71 17.72
CA ASP A 169 -15.61 -3.87 19.07
C ASP A 169 -14.61 -4.44 20.09
N ASP A 170 -13.70 -5.28 19.62
CA ASP A 170 -12.61 -5.87 20.41
C ASP A 170 -11.45 -4.90 20.71
N LYS A 171 -11.60 -3.63 20.28
CA LYS A 171 -10.60 -2.57 20.37
C LYS A 171 -9.32 -2.86 19.58
N LEU A 172 -9.40 -3.73 18.57
CA LEU A 172 -8.32 -3.96 17.63
C LEU A 172 -8.59 -3.22 16.33
N TRP A 173 -7.52 -2.66 15.76
CA TRP A 173 -7.58 -1.94 14.50
C TRP A 173 -7.41 -2.93 13.35
N ARG A 174 -8.38 -2.94 12.43
CA ARG A 174 -8.39 -3.81 11.25
C ARG A 174 -8.69 -3.03 9.99
N ARG A 175 -8.28 -3.58 8.86
CA ARG A 175 -8.51 -3.00 7.54
C ARG A 175 -10.01 -3.04 7.20
N ALA A 176 -10.52 -1.92 6.72
CA ALA A 176 -11.91 -1.69 6.37
C ALA A 176 -12.00 -0.77 5.15
N LYS A 177 -13.12 -0.81 4.44
CA LYS A 177 -13.43 0.06 3.30
C LYS A 177 -14.57 1.00 3.67
N VAL A 178 -14.41 2.30 3.39
CA VAL A 178 -15.45 3.30 3.62
C VAL A 178 -16.60 3.08 2.65
N THR A 179 -17.81 2.83 3.14
CA THR A 179 -19.01 2.65 2.28
C THR A 179 -19.79 3.95 2.12
N GLU A 180 -19.92 4.72 3.20
CA GLU A 180 -20.64 5.98 3.21
C GLU A 180 -20.04 6.94 4.24
N VAL A 181 -19.99 8.22 3.90
CA VAL A 181 -19.56 9.29 4.81
C VAL A 181 -20.77 10.17 5.07
N GLU A 182 -21.42 9.95 6.21
CA GLU A 182 -22.70 10.59 6.54
C GLU A 182 -22.50 12.01 7.11
N THR A 183 -21.45 12.22 7.90
CA THR A 183 -21.09 13.53 8.49
C THR A 183 -19.58 13.57 8.75
N SER A 184 -18.97 14.74 8.87
CA SER A 184 -17.54 14.91 9.24
C SER A 184 -17.13 14.28 10.58
N SER A 185 -18.07 13.69 11.33
CA SER A 185 -17.84 13.01 12.60
C SER A 185 -18.00 11.49 12.53
N VAL A 186 -18.70 10.94 11.54
CA VAL A 186 -19.08 9.51 11.51
C VAL A 186 -19.04 8.93 10.09
N CYS A 187 -18.44 7.75 9.96
CA CYS A 187 -18.33 7.00 8.71
C CYS A 187 -18.92 5.59 8.85
N HIS A 188 -19.55 5.12 7.79
CA HIS A 188 -19.94 3.71 7.63
C HIS A 188 -18.82 2.97 6.92
N LEU A 189 -18.44 1.83 7.49
CA LEU A 189 -17.27 1.06 7.08
C LEU A 189 -17.66 -0.40 6.92
N SER A 190 -17.11 -1.08 5.92
CA SER A 190 -17.16 -2.54 5.79
C SER A 190 -15.80 -3.15 6.13
N PHE A 191 -15.74 -4.03 7.13
CA PHE A 191 -14.49 -4.72 7.49
C PHE A 191 -14.16 -5.80 6.45
N GLU A 192 -12.93 -5.80 5.92
CA GLU A 192 -12.53 -6.70 4.84
C GLU A 192 -12.59 -8.18 5.25
N HIS A 193 -12.29 -8.48 6.51
CA HIS A 193 -12.22 -9.86 7.02
C HIS A 193 -13.59 -10.49 7.34
N SER A 194 -14.61 -9.67 7.59
CA SER A 194 -15.94 -10.16 8.02
C SER A 194 -17.06 -9.79 7.06
N GLY A 195 -16.85 -8.78 6.21
CA GLY A 195 -17.88 -8.18 5.37
C GLY A 195 -18.98 -7.47 6.16
N VAL A 196 -18.81 -7.30 7.48
CA VAL A 196 -19.80 -6.66 8.34
C VAL A 196 -19.66 -5.15 8.18
N GLU A 197 -20.79 -4.50 7.90
CA GLU A 197 -20.91 -3.04 7.88
C GLU A 197 -21.15 -2.53 9.29
N THR A 198 -20.41 -1.50 9.68
CA THR A 198 -20.49 -0.90 11.02
C THR A 198 -20.25 0.60 10.94
N GLN A 199 -20.94 1.34 11.80
CA GLN A 199 -20.75 2.78 11.96
C GLN A 199 -19.61 3.03 12.95
N ALA A 200 -18.62 3.84 12.55
CA ALA A 200 -17.49 4.22 13.41
C ALA A 200 -17.30 5.74 13.43
N PRO A 201 -16.98 6.33 14.60
CA PRO A 201 -16.61 7.74 14.67
C PRO A 201 -15.26 7.95 13.98
N MET A 202 -15.03 9.13 13.39
CA MET A 202 -13.77 9.42 12.66
C MET A 202 -12.52 9.28 13.54
N ALA A 203 -12.62 9.45 14.86
CA ALA A 203 -11.52 9.19 15.80
C ALA A 203 -11.05 7.73 15.81
N ASN A 204 -11.92 6.80 15.41
CA ASN A 204 -11.64 5.37 15.30
C ASN A 204 -11.36 4.93 13.86
N VAL A 205 -11.07 5.90 12.98
CA VAL A 205 -10.71 5.69 11.58
C VAL A 205 -9.33 6.25 11.35
N TRP A 206 -8.49 5.47 10.68
CA TRP A 206 -7.16 5.85 10.31
C TRP A 206 -6.98 5.67 8.80
N PRO A 207 -6.76 6.77 8.06
CA PRO A 207 -6.44 6.72 6.64
C PRO A 207 -5.21 5.83 6.42
N LEU A 208 -5.35 4.79 5.59
CA LEU A 208 -4.19 4.21 4.97
C LEU A 208 -3.96 5.03 3.71
N GLU A 209 -2.76 5.58 3.53
CA GLU A 209 -2.34 6.06 2.21
C GLU A 209 -2.51 4.86 1.28
N ALA A 210 -3.58 4.90 0.49
CA ALA A 210 -3.59 4.14 -0.73
C ALA A 210 -2.31 4.58 -1.44
N ALA A 211 -1.36 3.68 -1.68
CA ALA A 211 -0.50 3.85 -2.83
C ALA A 211 -1.45 4.28 -3.96
N ASN A 212 -1.25 5.50 -4.44
CA ASN A 212 -2.20 6.26 -5.23
C ASN A 212 -2.40 5.57 -6.59
N GLU A 213 -3.13 4.47 -6.60
CA GLU A 213 -3.82 3.90 -7.75
C GLU A 213 -5.09 4.74 -7.90
N ALA A 214 -4.88 6.00 -8.29
CA ALA A 214 -5.88 6.76 -9.00
C ALA A 214 -6.20 5.95 -10.26
N TYR A 215 -7.30 5.23 -10.17
CA TYR A 215 -8.00 4.52 -11.22
C TYR A 215 -8.37 5.50 -12.34
N GLU A 216 -7.41 5.79 -13.22
CA GLU A 216 -7.76 6.09 -14.60
C GLU A 216 -8.16 4.77 -15.26
N ASP A 217 -9.44 4.69 -15.59
CA ASP A 217 -10.07 3.67 -16.42
C ASP A 217 -9.31 3.54 -17.75
N SER A 218 -8.32 2.66 -17.77
CA SER A 218 -7.72 2.13 -18.99
C SER A 218 -7.67 0.61 -18.83
N SER A 219 -8.52 -0.06 -19.60
CA SER A 219 -8.71 -1.50 -19.58
C SER A 219 -7.41 -2.26 -19.94
N SER A 220 -6.61 -2.60 -18.93
CA SER A 220 -5.56 -3.59 -19.05
C SER A 220 -5.61 -4.51 -17.84
N ASP A 221 -6.18 -5.70 -18.05
CA ASP A 221 -6.14 -6.82 -17.10
C ASP A 221 -4.70 -7.26 -16.83
N ASP A 222 -4.06 -6.68 -15.82
CA ASP A 222 -2.85 -7.23 -15.21
C ASP A 222 -3.07 -7.50 -13.71
N ASP A 223 -3.13 -8.80 -13.44
CA ASP A 223 -3.29 -9.47 -12.16
C ASP A 223 -1.87 -9.63 -11.57
N ASP A 224 -1.35 -8.56 -10.96
CA ASP A 224 0.02 -8.48 -10.40
C ASP A 224 0.03 -8.53 -8.85
N SER A 225 -1.14 -8.68 -8.21
CA SER A 225 -1.27 -8.64 -6.74
C SER A 225 -0.66 -9.84 -6.01
N ASP A 226 -0.60 -11.02 -6.65
CA ASP A 226 0.07 -12.21 -6.09
C ASP A 226 1.61 -12.12 -6.22
N ASP A 227 2.12 -11.28 -7.13
CA ASP A 227 3.50 -11.27 -7.58
C ASP A 227 4.40 -10.36 -6.72
N GLU A 228 3.80 -9.45 -5.95
CA GLU A 228 4.49 -8.55 -5.01
C GLU A 228 4.76 -9.21 -3.64
N MET A 229 3.81 -10.02 -3.15
CA MET A 229 3.97 -10.76 -1.89
C MET A 229 5.06 -11.84 -1.99
N ALA A 230 5.11 -12.56 -3.12
CA ALA A 230 6.18 -13.52 -3.39
C ALA A 230 7.55 -12.85 -3.54
N ARG A 231 7.59 -11.64 -4.11
CA ARG A 231 8.82 -10.83 -4.26
C ARG A 231 9.33 -10.30 -2.93
N MET A 232 8.44 -9.88 -2.03
CA MET A 232 8.81 -9.53 -0.65
C MET A 232 9.32 -10.74 0.13
N GLN A 233 8.66 -11.90 0.03
CA GLN A 233 9.12 -13.12 0.70
C GLN A 233 10.47 -13.59 0.16
N ALA A 234 10.66 -13.65 -1.17
CA ALA A 234 11.93 -14.04 -1.77
C ALA A 234 13.06 -13.05 -1.42
N SER A 235 12.80 -11.73 -1.46
CA SER A 235 13.74 -10.69 -1.04
C SER A 235 14.11 -10.78 0.44
N VAL A 236 13.14 -11.05 1.32
CA VAL A 236 13.39 -11.21 2.76
C VAL A 236 14.18 -12.48 3.03
N VAL A 237 13.84 -13.62 2.40
CA VAL A 237 14.59 -14.87 2.58
C VAL A 237 16.00 -14.76 2.01
N GLN A 238 16.17 -14.12 0.84
CA GLN A 238 17.48 -13.87 0.25
C GLN A 238 18.28 -12.89 1.13
N ARG A 239 17.68 -11.86 1.73
CA ARG A 239 18.36 -10.99 2.72
C ARG A 239 18.70 -11.70 4.04
N VAL A 240 17.91 -12.67 4.47
CA VAL A 240 18.13 -13.47 5.69
C VAL A 240 19.23 -14.52 5.48
N LEU A 241 19.31 -15.13 4.29
CA LEU A 241 20.37 -16.09 3.95
C LEU A 241 21.66 -15.41 3.50
N ASN A 242 21.55 -14.20 2.94
CA ASN A 242 22.69 -13.36 2.53
C ASN A 242 23.12 -12.39 3.65
N VAL A 243 22.76 -12.66 4.91
CA VAL A 243 23.39 -12.05 6.10
C VAL A 243 24.84 -12.51 6.15
N GLY A 244 25.67 -11.81 5.36
CA GLY A 244 27.10 -11.69 5.52
C GLY A 244 27.91 -12.98 5.44
N CYS A 245 28.25 -13.41 4.22
CA CYS A 245 29.54 -14.05 3.92
C CYS A 245 30.75 -13.12 4.18
N ALA A 246 30.60 -12.06 4.99
CA ALA A 246 31.64 -11.16 5.43
C ALA A 246 31.98 -11.32 6.93
N ASN A 247 31.33 -12.24 7.63
CA ASN A 247 31.68 -12.56 9.00
C ASN A 247 32.71 -13.70 9.03
N GLU A 248 33.80 -13.51 9.79
CA GLU A 248 34.81 -14.54 10.01
C GLU A 248 34.16 -15.84 10.51
N LEU A 249 34.60 -16.99 9.97
CA LEU A 249 34.13 -18.31 10.40
C LEU A 249 34.35 -18.46 11.92
N GLY A 250 33.25 -18.47 12.68
CA GLY A 250 33.24 -18.52 14.15
C GLY A 250 32.55 -17.34 14.82
N ALA A 251 32.13 -16.31 14.08
CA ALA A 251 31.45 -15.13 14.63
C ALA A 251 30.18 -15.44 15.44
N TRP A 252 29.47 -16.54 15.12
CA TRP A 252 28.30 -17.01 15.86
C TRP A 252 28.63 -17.45 17.30
N GLU A 253 29.91 -17.72 17.60
CA GLU A 253 30.36 -18.10 18.95
C GLU A 253 30.73 -16.92 19.83
N ARG A 254 30.63 -15.68 19.34
CA ARG A 254 30.90 -14.47 20.14
C ARG A 254 30.05 -14.40 21.42
N HIS A 255 28.84 -14.96 21.38
CA HIS A 255 27.91 -15.03 22.51
C HIS A 255 27.81 -16.42 23.14
N THR A 256 28.67 -17.38 22.75
CA THR A 256 28.71 -18.72 23.34
C THR A 256 30.12 -19.05 23.87
N ARG A 257 30.27 -20.12 24.67
CA ARG A 257 31.55 -20.48 25.30
C ARG A 257 32.53 -21.22 24.35
N GLY A 258 32.39 -21.01 23.04
CA GLY A 258 33.22 -21.63 22.01
C GLY A 258 33.08 -23.15 21.94
N ILE A 259 31.86 -23.68 22.05
CA ILE A 259 31.64 -25.14 22.12
C ILE A 259 31.80 -25.78 20.73
N GLY A 260 31.31 -25.13 19.67
CA GLY A 260 31.42 -25.64 18.30
C GLY A 260 32.84 -25.59 17.76
N SER A 261 33.60 -24.51 17.98
CA SER A 261 35.02 -24.44 17.62
C SER A 261 35.85 -25.52 18.32
N LYS A 262 35.61 -25.79 19.61
CA LYS A 262 36.24 -26.90 20.34
C LYS A 262 35.89 -28.27 19.75
N LEU A 263 34.63 -28.47 19.37
CA LEU A 263 34.20 -29.72 18.74
C LEU A 263 34.85 -29.89 17.36
N MET A 264 34.89 -28.84 16.54
CA MET A 264 35.56 -28.86 15.24
C MET A 264 37.05 -29.17 15.38
N ALA A 265 37.74 -28.52 16.33
CA ALA A 265 39.14 -28.81 16.62
C ALA A 265 39.36 -30.27 17.08
N SER A 266 38.45 -30.81 17.89
CA SER A 266 38.51 -32.23 18.33
C SER A 266 38.31 -33.22 17.18
N MET A 267 37.60 -32.80 16.13
CA MET A 267 37.41 -33.58 14.89
C MET A 267 38.54 -33.35 13.86
N GLY A 268 39.58 -32.58 14.23
CA GLY A 268 40.75 -32.33 13.38
C GLY A 268 40.62 -31.13 12.44
N TYR A 269 39.66 -30.23 12.67
CA TYR A 269 39.58 -28.95 11.95
C TYR A 269 40.76 -28.05 12.31
N VAL A 270 41.47 -27.57 11.30
CA VAL A 270 42.48 -26.51 11.44
C VAL A 270 41.90 -25.25 10.83
N THR A 271 41.95 -24.13 11.54
CA THR A 271 41.43 -22.84 11.08
C THR A 271 42.03 -22.48 9.72
N GLY A 272 41.17 -22.32 8.71
CA GLY A 272 41.57 -22.03 7.32
C GLY A 272 41.81 -23.25 6.43
N ALA A 273 41.66 -24.48 6.95
CA ALA A 273 41.76 -25.72 6.20
C ALA A 273 40.44 -26.51 6.21
N GLY A 274 40.31 -27.49 5.33
CA GLY A 274 39.15 -28.38 5.26
C GLY A 274 39.06 -29.34 6.45
N LEU A 275 37.85 -29.76 6.80
CA LEU A 275 37.64 -30.81 7.80
C LEU A 275 38.10 -32.19 7.27
N GLY A 276 38.76 -33.00 8.10
CA GLY A 276 39.14 -34.38 7.77
C GLY A 276 40.62 -34.68 7.96
N ARG A 277 40.98 -35.98 7.98
CA ARG A 277 42.34 -36.45 8.32
C ARG A 277 43.45 -35.90 7.41
N ARG A 278 43.12 -35.57 6.16
CA ARG A 278 44.04 -34.97 5.16
C ARG A 278 43.63 -33.54 4.76
N GLN A 279 42.77 -32.90 5.55
CA GLN A 279 42.25 -31.54 5.26
C GLN A 279 41.51 -31.43 3.91
N GLU A 280 40.93 -32.53 3.42
CA GLU A 280 40.24 -32.62 2.12
C GLU A 280 38.82 -32.03 2.13
N GLY A 281 38.29 -31.66 3.31
CA GLY A 281 36.96 -31.10 3.43
C GLY A 281 36.84 -29.73 2.78
N ARG A 282 35.60 -29.30 2.54
CA ARG A 282 35.33 -27.96 2.01
C ARG A 282 35.78 -26.91 3.03
N VAL A 283 36.59 -25.95 2.58
CA VAL A 283 37.07 -24.82 3.40
C VAL A 283 35.99 -23.77 3.58
N GLU A 284 35.23 -23.51 2.52
CA GLU A 284 34.16 -22.52 2.51
C GLU A 284 32.81 -23.12 2.96
N PRO A 285 32.04 -22.40 3.78
CA PRO A 285 30.67 -22.80 4.12
C PRO A 285 29.81 -23.07 2.88
N VAL A 286 28.90 -24.04 2.99
CA VAL A 286 27.95 -24.31 1.90
C VAL A 286 26.91 -23.20 1.85
N GLU A 287 26.83 -22.51 0.72
CA GLU A 287 25.81 -21.48 0.49
C GLU A 287 24.42 -22.11 0.37
N ALA A 288 23.45 -21.52 1.07
CA ALA A 288 22.06 -21.95 1.02
C ALA A 288 21.33 -21.24 -0.12
N THR A 289 20.97 -21.97 -1.18
CA THR A 289 20.13 -21.45 -2.27
C THR A 289 18.65 -21.73 -2.00
N VAL A 290 17.81 -20.70 -2.07
CA VAL A 290 16.35 -20.85 -1.97
C VAL A 290 15.79 -21.34 -3.30
N LEU A 291 14.97 -22.38 -3.26
CA LEU A 291 14.25 -22.89 -4.43
C LEU A 291 12.78 -22.46 -4.40
N PRO A 292 12.14 -22.29 -5.57
CA PRO A 292 10.70 -22.08 -5.67
C PRO A 292 9.87 -23.11 -4.90
N ALA A 293 8.87 -22.63 -4.14
CA ALA A 293 8.01 -23.48 -3.34
C ALA A 293 7.04 -24.28 -4.22
N GLY A 294 6.82 -25.56 -3.87
CA GLY A 294 5.85 -26.42 -4.56
C GLY A 294 6.33 -27.02 -5.89
N LYS A 295 7.61 -26.85 -6.24
CA LYS A 295 8.23 -27.45 -7.44
C LYS A 295 9.14 -28.63 -7.10
N SER A 296 9.26 -29.57 -8.04
CA SER A 296 10.20 -30.69 -7.90
C SER A 296 11.64 -30.21 -8.09
N LEU A 297 12.61 -30.98 -7.58
CA LEU A 297 14.03 -30.67 -7.77
C LEU A 297 14.43 -30.65 -9.25
N ASP A 298 13.87 -31.55 -10.06
CA ASP A 298 14.12 -31.60 -11.50
C ASP A 298 13.64 -30.32 -12.20
N GLU A 299 12.49 -29.79 -11.78
CA GLU A 299 11.93 -28.54 -12.32
C GLU A 299 12.73 -27.31 -11.88
N CYS A 300 13.20 -27.31 -10.63
CA CYS A 300 14.10 -26.27 -10.11
C CYS A 300 15.44 -26.27 -10.85
N MET A 301 15.97 -27.44 -11.22
CA MET A 301 17.20 -27.56 -12.01
C MET A 301 17.01 -27.04 -13.43
N ARG A 302 15.87 -27.37 -14.07
CA ARG A 302 15.52 -26.82 -15.39
C ARG A 302 15.41 -25.30 -15.37
N LEU A 303 14.71 -24.74 -14.37
CA LEU A 303 14.62 -23.29 -14.16
C LEU A 303 15.99 -22.64 -13.97
N LYS A 304 16.91 -23.33 -13.30
CA LYS A 304 18.28 -22.87 -13.10
C LYS A 304 19.10 -22.86 -14.39
N GLU A 305 18.96 -23.89 -15.21
CA GLU A 305 19.59 -23.94 -16.53
C GLU A 305 19.04 -22.85 -17.46
N GLU A 306 17.76 -22.52 -17.36
CA GLU A 306 17.12 -21.46 -18.13
C GLU A 306 17.42 -20.04 -17.64
N ALA A 307 17.64 -19.88 -16.33
CA ALA A 307 17.98 -18.60 -15.72
C ALA A 307 19.43 -18.18 -16.00
N GLY A 308 20.36 -19.15 -16.09
CA GLY A 308 21.78 -18.85 -16.24
C GLY A 308 22.31 -18.04 -15.05
N ASP A 309 22.71 -16.79 -15.30
CA ASP A 309 23.19 -15.84 -14.29
C ASP A 309 22.08 -15.00 -13.63
N ASP A 310 20.83 -15.09 -14.11
CA ASP A 310 19.68 -14.38 -13.55
C ASP A 310 19.06 -15.13 -12.35
N ASP A 311 18.29 -14.41 -11.51
CA ASP A 311 17.59 -15.00 -10.36
C ASP A 311 16.56 -16.08 -10.78
N LEU A 312 16.57 -17.24 -10.11
CA LEU A 312 15.67 -18.38 -10.37
C LEU A 312 14.18 -18.00 -10.36
N PHE A 313 13.81 -17.06 -9.50
CA PHE A 313 12.45 -16.53 -9.37
C PHE A 313 12.03 -15.67 -10.58
N SER A 314 12.98 -15.04 -11.26
CA SER A 314 12.74 -14.28 -12.50
C SER A 314 12.42 -15.20 -13.67
N ALA A 315 13.17 -16.31 -13.79
CA ALA A 315 12.93 -17.34 -14.81
C ALA A 315 11.55 -18.00 -14.62
N GLU A 316 11.20 -18.38 -13.39
CA GLU A 316 9.88 -18.93 -13.06
C GLU A 316 8.73 -17.98 -13.45
N ARG A 317 8.89 -16.68 -13.19
CA ARG A 317 7.89 -15.66 -13.54
C ARG A 317 7.71 -15.55 -15.05
N ARG A 318 8.82 -15.59 -15.81
CA ARG A 318 8.79 -15.54 -17.27
C ARG A 318 7.99 -16.70 -17.86
N GLU A 319 8.17 -17.90 -17.30
CA GLU A 319 7.43 -19.09 -17.73
C GLU A 319 5.95 -19.02 -17.39
N ARG A 320 5.59 -18.66 -16.16
CA ARG A 320 4.19 -18.52 -15.73
C ARG A 320 3.44 -17.50 -16.59
N LYS A 321 4.10 -16.38 -16.94
CA LYS A 321 3.54 -15.38 -17.85
C LYS A 321 3.32 -15.96 -19.25
N LEU A 322 4.25 -16.78 -19.74
CA LEU A 322 4.16 -17.40 -21.06
C LEU A 322 3.04 -18.46 -21.12
N GLU A 323 2.90 -19.27 -20.07
CA GLU A 323 1.82 -20.25 -19.91
C GLU A 323 0.45 -19.56 -19.83
N ARG A 324 0.32 -18.49 -19.02
CA ARG A 324 -0.93 -17.71 -18.93
C ARG A 324 -1.31 -17.10 -20.27
N ARG A 325 -0.34 -16.56 -21.02
CA ARG A 325 -0.57 -16.02 -22.38
C ARG A 325 -1.00 -17.13 -23.35
N ARG A 326 -0.42 -18.32 -23.25
CA ARG A 326 -0.83 -19.49 -24.05
C ARG A 326 -2.27 -19.89 -23.73
N LEU A 327 -2.63 -20.01 -22.45
CA LEU A 327 -3.97 -20.37 -22.01
C LEU A 327 -5.01 -19.33 -22.44
N LYS A 328 -4.72 -18.02 -22.27
CA LYS A 328 -5.56 -16.93 -22.78
C LYS A 328 -5.76 -17.03 -24.30
N ARG A 329 -4.69 -17.34 -25.05
CA ARG A 329 -4.77 -17.51 -26.52
C ARG A 329 -5.61 -18.73 -26.90
N GLU A 330 -5.53 -19.82 -26.15
CA GLU A 330 -6.34 -21.02 -26.35
C GLU A 330 -7.82 -20.75 -26.03
N GLN A 331 -8.12 -20.06 -24.93
CA GLN A 331 -9.49 -19.63 -24.58
C GLN A 331 -10.07 -18.68 -25.64
N HIS A 332 -9.32 -17.67 -26.07
CA HIS A 332 -9.80 -16.74 -27.10
C HIS A 332 -10.05 -17.45 -28.44
N LYS A 333 -9.23 -18.45 -28.79
CA LYS A 333 -9.46 -19.31 -29.96
C LYS A 333 -10.72 -20.18 -29.78
N ALA A 334 -10.97 -20.73 -28.59
CA ALA A 334 -12.17 -21.50 -28.30
C ALA A 334 -13.43 -20.64 -28.40
N VAL A 335 -13.43 -19.45 -27.79
CA VAL A 335 -14.54 -18.48 -27.87
C VAL A 335 -14.77 -18.00 -29.30
N ALA A 336 -13.71 -17.77 -30.08
CA ALA A 336 -13.82 -17.42 -31.49
C ALA A 336 -14.39 -18.58 -32.34
N ALA A 337 -14.03 -19.83 -32.02
CA ALA A 337 -14.58 -21.02 -32.66
C ALA A 337 -16.06 -21.24 -32.30
N GLU A 338 -16.46 -21.01 -31.06
CA GLU A 338 -17.86 -21.05 -30.62
C GLU A 338 -18.68 -19.93 -31.26
N LYS A 339 -18.15 -18.70 -31.35
CA LYS A 339 -18.79 -17.61 -32.09
C LYS A 339 -19.00 -17.99 -33.56
N LYS A 340 -18.00 -18.59 -34.22
CA LYS A 340 -18.13 -19.10 -35.59
C LYS A 340 -19.15 -20.24 -35.72
N ARG A 341 -19.28 -21.12 -34.73
CA ARG A 341 -20.31 -22.17 -34.68
C ARG A 341 -21.72 -21.60 -34.45
N SER A 342 -21.84 -20.52 -33.67
CA SER A 342 -23.10 -19.81 -33.44
C SER A 342 -23.52 -18.92 -34.61
N SER A 343 -22.59 -18.51 -35.48
CA SER A 343 -22.82 -17.55 -36.56
C SER A 343 -23.30 -18.17 -37.87
N GLY A 344 -23.67 -19.44 -37.91
CA GLY A 344 -24.21 -20.02 -39.13
C GLY A 344 -24.38 -21.52 -39.04
N ASP A 345 -25.54 -21.95 -38.57
CA ASP A 345 -26.03 -23.28 -38.93
C ASP A 345 -27.54 -23.24 -39.12
N MET A 346 -28.01 -23.74 -40.26
CA MET A 346 -29.43 -23.79 -40.66
C MET A 346 -30.29 -24.49 -39.60
N PHE A 347 -29.67 -25.39 -38.83
CA PHE A 347 -30.26 -26.11 -37.70
C PHE A 347 -30.49 -25.25 -36.44
N SER A 348 -29.70 -24.20 -36.20
CA SER A 348 -29.96 -23.25 -35.11
C SER A 348 -31.21 -22.40 -35.35
N PHE A 349 -31.52 -22.14 -36.63
CA PHE A 349 -32.74 -21.47 -37.06
C PHE A 349 -33.96 -22.38 -36.91
N LEU A 350 -33.83 -23.65 -37.30
CA LEU A 350 -34.84 -24.70 -37.07
C LEU A 350 -35.11 -24.92 -35.58
N ASN A 351 -34.08 -24.98 -34.75
CA ASN A 351 -34.26 -25.13 -33.30
C ASN A 351 -34.93 -23.89 -32.67
N ARG A 352 -34.70 -22.68 -33.22
CA ARG A 352 -35.39 -21.47 -32.77
C ARG A 352 -36.87 -21.42 -33.18
N HIS A 353 -37.26 -22.15 -34.22
CA HIS A 353 -38.64 -22.21 -34.72
C HIS A 353 -39.41 -23.48 -34.32
N LEU A 354 -38.72 -24.54 -33.91
CA LEU A 354 -39.34 -25.78 -33.42
C LEU A 354 -39.53 -25.77 -31.89
N VAL A 355 -38.72 -25.00 -31.15
CA VAL A 355 -38.84 -24.87 -29.68
C VAL A 355 -39.81 -23.75 -29.27
N SER A 356 -40.44 -23.04 -30.21
CA SER A 356 -41.41 -21.97 -29.89
C SER A 356 -42.81 -22.47 -29.47
N GLU A 357 -43.06 -23.77 -29.47
CA GLU A 357 -44.32 -24.38 -29.00
C GLU A 357 -44.20 -25.10 -27.65
N SER A 358 -43.03 -25.07 -27.00
CA SER A 358 -42.87 -25.65 -25.67
C SER A 358 -42.82 -24.55 -24.61
N LYS A 359 -43.87 -24.52 -23.79
CA LYS A 359 -44.02 -23.73 -22.54
C LYS A 359 -42.66 -23.30 -21.99
N LYS A 360 -42.39 -21.99 -21.97
CA LYS A 360 -41.36 -21.43 -21.08
C LYS A 360 -41.69 -21.91 -19.66
N PRO A 361 -40.73 -22.46 -18.91
CA PRO A 361 -40.98 -22.74 -17.51
C PRO A 361 -41.26 -21.39 -16.85
N GLU A 362 -42.48 -21.20 -16.36
CA GLU A 362 -42.74 -20.20 -15.33
C GLU A 362 -41.90 -20.63 -14.13
N VAL A 363 -40.68 -20.10 -14.05
CA VAL A 363 -39.88 -20.20 -12.83
C VAL A 363 -40.65 -19.43 -11.77
N SER A 364 -41.25 -20.17 -10.86
CA SER A 364 -41.91 -19.68 -9.65
C SER A 364 -41.02 -18.65 -8.97
N VAL A 365 -41.54 -17.45 -8.77
CA VAL A 365 -40.84 -16.33 -8.08
C VAL A 365 -40.46 -16.69 -6.63
N ALA A 366 -40.90 -17.84 -6.13
CA ALA A 366 -40.58 -18.35 -4.80
C ALA A 366 -39.13 -18.83 -4.62
N GLU A 367 -38.42 -19.28 -5.67
CA GLU A 367 -37.20 -20.10 -5.51
C GLU A 367 -35.86 -19.38 -5.80
N GLY A 368 -35.88 -18.13 -6.26
CA GLY A 368 -34.66 -17.38 -6.60
C GLY A 368 -33.89 -16.81 -5.40
N LEU A 369 -32.57 -16.64 -5.55
CA LEU A 369 -31.70 -15.95 -4.59
C LEU A 369 -32.13 -14.47 -4.44
N ALA A 370 -31.85 -13.84 -3.29
CA ALA A 370 -32.27 -12.46 -3.02
C ALA A 370 -31.68 -11.45 -4.04
N THR A 371 -30.45 -11.69 -4.50
CA THR A 371 -29.78 -10.90 -5.54
C THR A 371 -30.48 -11.03 -6.89
N GLU A 372 -30.91 -12.23 -7.28
CA GLU A 372 -31.64 -12.46 -8.54
C GLU A 372 -33.01 -11.77 -8.57
N LEU A 373 -33.72 -11.71 -7.43
CA LEU A 373 -34.97 -10.97 -7.29
C LEU A 373 -34.76 -9.46 -7.46
N ASN A 374 -33.67 -8.91 -6.93
CA ASN A 374 -33.34 -7.50 -7.08
C ASN A 374 -32.97 -7.15 -8.53
N VAL A 375 -32.17 -8.00 -9.19
CA VAL A 375 -31.84 -7.85 -10.62
C VAL A 375 -33.10 -7.95 -11.49
N ARG A 376 -33.99 -8.92 -11.23
CA ARG A 376 -35.27 -9.03 -11.93
C ARG A 376 -36.17 -7.82 -11.68
N GLY A 377 -36.19 -7.27 -10.47
CA GLY A 377 -36.90 -6.05 -10.13
C GLY A 377 -36.43 -4.85 -10.97
N PHE A 378 -35.12 -4.64 -11.04
CA PHE A 378 -34.53 -3.56 -11.85
C PHE A 378 -34.82 -3.72 -13.35
N GLN A 379 -34.68 -4.94 -13.88
CA GLN A 379 -35.00 -5.24 -15.28
C GLN A 379 -36.48 -4.99 -15.62
N LEU A 380 -37.40 -5.32 -14.71
CA LEU A 380 -38.83 -5.02 -14.89
C LEU A 380 -39.10 -3.52 -14.86
N GLU A 381 -38.46 -2.76 -13.97
CA GLU A 381 -38.60 -1.31 -13.91
C GLU A 381 -38.12 -0.63 -15.20
N GLU A 382 -36.98 -1.05 -15.75
CA GLU A 382 -36.46 -0.53 -17.01
C GLU A 382 -37.39 -0.87 -18.19
N ARG A 383 -37.93 -2.10 -18.24
CA ARG A 383 -38.91 -2.53 -19.25
C ARG A 383 -40.21 -1.73 -19.16
N ILE A 384 -40.69 -1.43 -17.95
CA ILE A 384 -41.87 -0.57 -17.73
C ILE A 384 -41.60 0.85 -18.23
N LYS A 385 -40.44 1.44 -17.88
CA LYS A 385 -40.07 2.79 -18.36
C LYS A 385 -40.00 2.84 -19.89
N ARG A 386 -39.42 1.82 -20.53
CA ARG A 386 -39.32 1.73 -22.00
C ARG A 386 -40.69 1.57 -22.64
N ALA A 387 -41.51 0.64 -22.15
CA ALA A 387 -42.86 0.42 -22.67
C ALA A 387 -43.79 1.63 -22.43
N ALA A 388 -43.64 2.36 -21.32
CA ALA A 388 -44.39 3.59 -21.03
C ALA A 388 -44.02 4.73 -21.98
N LYS A 389 -42.72 4.86 -22.31
CA LYS A 389 -42.25 5.82 -23.31
C LYS A 389 -42.78 5.48 -24.71
N GLU A 390 -42.81 4.20 -25.07
CA GLU A 390 -43.40 3.73 -26.34
C GLU A 390 -44.91 3.97 -26.39
N GLU A 391 -45.66 3.73 -25.30
CA GLU A 391 -47.09 4.01 -25.21
C GLU A 391 -47.37 5.51 -25.37
N ALA A 392 -46.60 6.38 -24.70
CA ALA A 392 -46.73 7.83 -24.83
C ALA A 392 -46.45 8.30 -26.26
N HIS A 393 -45.43 7.75 -26.93
CA HIS A 393 -45.10 8.08 -28.32
C HIS A 393 -46.18 7.59 -29.28
N LEU A 394 -46.72 6.37 -29.09
CA LEU A 394 -47.81 5.84 -29.89
C LEU A 394 -49.13 6.59 -29.63
N ALA A 395 -49.39 7.05 -28.40
CA ALA A 395 -50.55 7.86 -28.07
C ALA A 395 -50.48 9.24 -28.74
N GLN A 396 -49.30 9.86 -28.76
CA GLN A 396 -49.07 11.13 -29.47
C GLN A 396 -49.17 10.97 -31.00
N ALA A 397 -48.74 9.83 -31.54
CA ALA A 397 -48.92 9.52 -32.96
C ALA A 397 -50.39 9.25 -33.30
N ALA A 398 -51.13 8.56 -32.43
CA ALA A 398 -52.56 8.30 -32.60
C ALA A 398 -53.39 9.60 -32.55
N SER A 399 -53.04 10.56 -31.69
CA SER A 399 -53.73 11.86 -31.61
C SER A 399 -53.52 12.75 -32.83
N ARG A 400 -52.50 12.47 -33.65
CA ARG A 400 -52.20 13.18 -34.91
C ARG A 400 -52.91 12.57 -36.14
N GLY A 401 -53.84 11.64 -35.93
CA GLY A 401 -54.67 11.07 -37.01
C GLY A 401 -53.99 9.95 -37.81
N VAL A 402 -52.95 9.32 -37.27
CA VAL A 402 -52.25 8.20 -37.94
C VAL A 402 -53.10 6.92 -37.76
N GLY A 403 -53.39 6.24 -38.88
CA GLY A 403 -54.48 5.27 -39.06
C GLY A 403 -54.61 4.10 -38.07
N GLN A 404 -55.68 3.30 -38.26
CA GLN A 404 -56.16 2.20 -37.40
C GLN A 404 -55.08 1.20 -36.94
N ALA A 405 -53.98 1.04 -37.69
CA ALA A 405 -52.85 0.19 -37.32
C ALA A 405 -52.08 0.70 -36.08
N VAL A 406 -52.01 2.02 -35.87
CA VAL A 406 -51.36 2.64 -34.71
C VAL A 406 -52.21 2.46 -33.46
N ALA A 407 -53.54 2.59 -33.58
CA ALA A 407 -54.47 2.33 -32.48
C ALA A 407 -54.39 0.88 -31.95
N LYS A 408 -54.29 -0.12 -32.85
CA LYS A 408 -54.10 -1.53 -32.46
C LYS A 408 -52.76 -1.76 -31.75
N LYS A 409 -51.68 -1.10 -32.20
CA LYS A 409 -50.36 -1.18 -31.56
C LYS A 409 -50.36 -0.51 -30.17
N LEU A 410 -51.08 0.59 -30.02
CA LEU A 410 -51.25 1.28 -28.74
C LEU A 410 -51.97 0.39 -27.73
N GLU A 411 -53.05 -0.27 -28.14
CA GLU A 411 -53.80 -1.20 -27.27
C GLU A 411 -52.94 -2.40 -26.84
N ALA A 412 -52.18 -2.99 -27.76
CA ALA A 412 -51.24 -4.07 -27.43
C ALA A 412 -50.16 -3.62 -26.43
N LYS A 413 -49.62 -2.39 -26.59
CA LYS A 413 -48.62 -1.83 -25.67
C LYS A 413 -49.20 -1.48 -24.29
N ARG A 414 -50.47 -1.07 -24.23
CA ARG A 414 -51.20 -0.90 -22.96
C ARG A 414 -51.37 -2.21 -22.21
N GLN A 415 -51.77 -3.27 -22.91
CA GLN A 415 -51.87 -4.61 -22.31
C GLN A 415 -50.50 -5.14 -21.84
N GLU A 416 -49.43 -4.93 -22.62
CA GLU A 416 -48.06 -5.27 -22.20
C GLU A 416 -47.65 -4.52 -20.92
N LEU A 417 -47.96 -3.23 -20.82
CA LEU A 417 -47.71 -2.43 -19.62
C LEU A 417 -48.48 -2.91 -18.40
N GLU A 418 -49.74 -3.30 -18.55
CA GLU A 418 -50.53 -3.86 -17.45
C GLU A 418 -49.95 -5.19 -16.94
N LEU A 419 -49.48 -6.06 -17.85
CA LEU A 419 -48.82 -7.31 -17.49
C LEU A 419 -47.51 -7.06 -16.73
N LEU A 420 -46.65 -6.17 -17.25
CA LEU A 420 -45.40 -5.81 -16.59
C LEU A 420 -45.62 -5.18 -15.21
N LYS A 421 -46.63 -4.31 -15.06
CA LYS A 421 -47.01 -3.73 -13.76
C LYS A 421 -47.54 -4.78 -12.78
N ARG A 422 -48.25 -5.81 -13.26
CA ARG A 422 -48.71 -6.93 -12.42
C ARG A 422 -47.52 -7.79 -11.96
N GLU A 423 -46.56 -8.05 -12.83
CA GLU A 423 -45.33 -8.77 -12.48
C GLU A 423 -44.47 -7.99 -11.47
N GLU A 424 -44.33 -6.68 -11.65
CA GLU A 424 -43.61 -5.80 -10.72
C GLU A 424 -44.25 -5.83 -9.33
N LYS A 425 -45.58 -5.71 -9.22
CA LYS A 425 -46.28 -5.82 -7.93
C LYS A 425 -46.01 -7.16 -7.24
N ARG A 426 -45.95 -8.25 -8.00
CA ARG A 426 -45.65 -9.59 -7.47
C ARG A 426 -44.21 -9.69 -6.96
N VAL A 427 -43.24 -9.16 -7.71
CA VAL A 427 -41.83 -9.15 -7.30
C VAL A 427 -41.61 -8.26 -6.07
N LYS A 428 -42.19 -7.06 -6.05
CA LYS A 428 -42.13 -6.15 -4.89
C LYS A 428 -42.78 -6.76 -3.65
N GLY A 429 -43.94 -7.42 -3.79
CA GLY A 429 -44.58 -8.13 -2.68
C GLY A 429 -43.73 -9.27 -2.11
N GLU A 430 -42.97 -9.98 -2.96
CA GLU A 430 -42.04 -11.01 -2.48
C GLU A 430 -40.81 -10.40 -1.79
N GLN A 431 -40.32 -9.25 -2.27
CA GLN A 431 -39.23 -8.50 -1.61
C GLN A 431 -39.66 -8.04 -0.21
N THR A 432 -40.82 -7.40 -0.07
CA THR A 432 -41.32 -6.94 1.24
C THR A 432 -41.54 -8.12 2.19
N ARG A 433 -42.09 -9.24 1.69
CA ARG A 433 -42.27 -10.46 2.50
C ARG A 433 -40.95 -11.03 3.00
N ARG A 434 -39.89 -10.98 2.19
CA ARG A 434 -38.54 -11.42 2.60
C ARG A 434 -37.90 -10.45 3.60
N GLU A 435 -38.12 -9.15 3.46
CA GLU A 435 -37.66 -8.13 4.42
C GLU A 435 -38.37 -8.24 5.77
N GLU A 436 -39.70 -8.42 5.77
CA GLU A 436 -40.49 -8.68 6.97
C GLU A 436 -40.02 -9.96 7.66
N ARG A 437 -39.78 -11.04 6.90
CA ARG A 437 -39.22 -12.28 7.46
C ARG A 437 -37.84 -12.09 8.08
N LYS A 438 -36.96 -11.28 7.47
CA LYS A 438 -35.65 -10.94 8.04
C LYS A 438 -35.80 -10.16 9.35
N LYS A 439 -36.69 -9.16 9.41
CA LYS A 439 -36.97 -8.39 10.64
C LYS A 439 -37.48 -9.29 11.77
N MET A 440 -38.27 -10.31 11.46
CA MET A 440 -38.78 -11.29 12.44
C MET A 440 -37.73 -12.32 12.90
N SER A 441 -36.56 -12.41 12.25
CA SER A 441 -35.50 -13.37 12.56
C SER A 441 -34.32 -12.80 13.35
N VAL A 442 -34.31 -11.48 13.59
CA VAL A 442 -33.29 -10.80 14.38
C VAL A 442 -33.86 -10.60 15.78
N PHE A 443 -33.38 -11.39 16.75
CA PHE A 443 -33.67 -11.25 18.19
C PHE A 443 -32.53 -10.55 18.91
#